data_AF-A0A7V9S908-F1
#
_entry.id   AF-A0A7V9S908-F1
#
_cell.length_a   1.000
_cell.length_b   1.000
_cell.length_c   1.000
_cell.angle_alpha   90.00
_cell.angle_beta   90.00
_cell.angle_gamma   90.00
#
_symmetry.space_group_name_H-M   'P 1'
#
loop_
_entity.id
_entity.type
_entity.pdbx_description
1 polymer ?
#
loop_
_entity_poly.entity_id
_entity_poly.type
_entity_poly.pdbx_seq_one_letter_code
_entity_poly.pdbx_strand_id
1 'polypeptide(L)'
;MGKNAPSLDTPLVLIGQEGRRRVVLAADQAARRAGLATFKFTGGVSAFGEKLVRGMMERGYDEEFARKTFSQLEGFGSYGFPESHAASFALVAYASSWLKCWHPDVFCAALINAQPMGFYEPAQIVRDAIEHGVEIRPVDINTSRYDCTLEPAAAEGRFAVRLGFRLVLGMKDAEAAALVSGRAGVPFEDVEDVWRRSGVHVSTLVRLAEADASPSRMACRPYSRAGSR
;
A
#
# COMPACT_ATOMS: atom_id res chain seq x y z
N MET A 1 42.95 -35.73 -5.61
CA MET A 1 42.24 -34.67 -6.37
C MET A 1 40.75 -34.97 -6.34
N GLY A 2 39.95 -33.97 -5.91
CA GLY A 2 38.50 -33.96 -6.08
C GLY A 2 37.70 -34.60 -4.96
N LYS A 3 37.12 -33.76 -4.08
CA LYS A 3 35.66 -33.61 -3.96
C LYS A 3 35.29 -32.54 -2.93
N ASN A 4 34.36 -31.68 -3.36
CA ASN A 4 33.52 -30.76 -2.58
C ASN A 4 34.17 -29.50 -2.02
N ALA A 5 34.68 -28.65 -2.92
CA ALA A 5 34.55 -27.21 -2.68
C ALA A 5 33.04 -26.87 -2.66
N PRO A 6 32.52 -26.19 -1.62
CA PRO A 6 31.14 -25.72 -1.65
C PRO A 6 30.97 -24.76 -2.82
N SER A 7 29.90 -24.93 -3.60
CA SER A 7 29.54 -24.03 -4.68
C SER A 7 29.42 -22.61 -4.14
N LEU A 8 29.94 -21.64 -4.91
CA LEU A 8 29.98 -20.21 -4.59
C LEU A 8 28.59 -19.57 -4.35
N ASP A 9 27.51 -20.30 -4.66
CA ASP A 9 26.12 -19.86 -4.49
C ASP A 9 25.47 -20.29 -3.17
N THR A 10 26.20 -20.97 -2.28
CA THR A 10 25.63 -21.34 -0.98
C THR A 10 25.64 -20.12 -0.05
N PRO A 11 24.49 -19.55 0.36
CA PRO A 11 24.48 -18.41 1.26
C PRO A 11 25.16 -18.80 2.57
N LEU A 12 26.25 -18.10 2.87
CA LEU A 12 27.06 -18.30 4.04
C LEU A 12 26.55 -17.39 5.16
N VAL A 13 26.00 -17.96 6.23
CA VAL A 13 25.57 -17.18 7.39
C VAL A 13 26.73 -17.11 8.38
N LEU A 14 27.20 -15.89 8.65
CA LEU A 14 28.15 -15.61 9.73
C LEU A 14 27.39 -15.66 11.05
N ILE A 15 27.80 -16.57 11.94
CA ILE A 15 27.09 -16.81 13.20
C ILE A 15 27.93 -16.40 14.40
N GLY A 16 29.25 -16.27 14.24
CA GLY A 16 30.14 -15.78 15.28
C GLY A 16 31.55 -15.55 14.77
N GLN A 17 32.33 -14.79 15.53
CA GLN A 17 33.76 -14.58 15.27
C GLN A 17 34.56 -14.69 16.57
N GLU A 18 35.66 -15.42 16.53
CA GLU A 18 36.62 -15.54 17.63
C GLU A 18 38.03 -15.29 17.08
N GLY A 19 38.67 -14.21 17.51
CA GLY A 19 39.94 -13.74 16.94
C GLY A 19 39.84 -13.46 15.42
N ARG A 20 40.68 -14.10 14.60
CA ARG A 20 40.59 -14.03 13.11
C ARG A 20 39.71 -15.12 12.48
N ARG A 21 39.14 -16.04 13.26
CA ARG A 21 38.34 -17.16 12.76
C ARG A 21 36.86 -16.80 12.73
N ARG A 22 36.24 -16.92 11.55
CA ARG A 22 34.79 -16.72 11.36
C ARG A 22 34.09 -18.07 11.36
N VAL A 23 33.05 -18.19 12.17
CA VAL A 23 32.15 -19.33 12.12
C VAL A 23 31.12 -19.05 11.03
N VAL A 24 31.30 -19.76 9.93
CA VAL A 24 30.43 -19.67 8.77
C VAL A 24 29.72 -21.01 8.61
N LEU A 25 28.40 -21.02 8.74
CA LEU A 25 27.61 -22.20 8.39
C LEU A 25 27.15 -22.05 6.94
N ALA A 26 27.55 -23.00 6.09
CA ALA A 26 26.92 -23.20 4.79
C ALA A 26 25.43 -23.47 5.04
N ALA A 27 24.57 -22.54 4.63
CA ALA A 27 23.14 -22.67 4.81
C ALA A 27 22.55 -23.40 3.60
N ASP A 28 22.28 -24.69 3.75
CA ASP A 28 21.22 -25.30 2.94
C ASP A 28 19.89 -24.70 3.43
N GLN A 29 19.39 -23.71 2.68
CA GLN A 29 18.20 -22.94 3.06
C GLN A 29 16.94 -23.82 3.17
N ALA A 30 16.91 -24.98 2.51
CA ALA A 30 15.77 -25.89 2.51
C ALA A 30 15.70 -26.73 3.80
N ALA A 31 16.81 -27.34 4.22
CA ALA A 31 16.83 -28.20 5.42
C ALA A 31 16.56 -27.44 6.73
N ARG A 32 16.99 -26.17 6.84
CA ARG A 32 16.74 -25.37 8.05
C ARG A 32 15.33 -24.80 8.14
N ARG A 33 14.68 -24.43 7.02
CA ARG A 33 13.31 -23.87 7.05
C ARG A 33 12.25 -24.92 7.37
N ALA A 34 12.35 -26.11 6.77
CA ALA A 34 11.47 -27.24 7.07
C ALA A 34 11.64 -27.73 8.51
N GLY A 35 12.86 -27.64 9.02
CA GLY A 35 13.15 -27.70 10.43
C GLY A 35 12.37 -26.59 11.16
N LEU A 36 12.88 -25.35 11.15
CA LEU A 36 12.57 -24.21 12.04
C LEU A 36 11.09 -23.85 12.21
N ALA A 37 10.25 -24.01 11.17
CA ALA A 37 8.81 -23.81 11.29
C ALA A 37 8.11 -24.94 12.10
N THR A 38 8.69 -26.14 12.11
CA THR A 38 8.24 -27.32 12.88
C THR A 38 8.84 -27.35 14.31
N PHE A 39 9.75 -26.41 14.66
CA PHE A 39 10.48 -26.38 15.95
C PHE A 39 9.61 -26.02 17.16
N LYS A 40 8.38 -25.53 16.97
CA LYS A 40 7.49 -25.21 18.10
C LYS A 40 6.78 -26.42 18.69
N PHE A 41 6.75 -27.58 18.03
CA PHE A 41 5.88 -28.70 18.43
C PHE A 41 6.57 -30.00 18.86
N THR A 42 7.88 -30.15 18.66
CA THR A 42 8.57 -31.40 19.02
C THR A 42 9.99 -31.09 19.49
N GLY A 43 10.34 -31.52 20.71
CA GLY A 43 11.60 -31.22 21.43
C GLY A 43 12.90 -31.72 20.77
N GLY A 44 13.18 -31.27 19.54
CA GLY A 44 14.35 -31.63 18.74
C GLY A 44 15.49 -30.59 18.75
N VAL A 45 15.39 -29.54 19.56
CA VAL A 45 16.38 -28.44 19.63
C VAL A 45 17.74 -28.94 20.17
N SER A 46 17.72 -29.82 21.17
CA SER A 46 18.92 -30.32 21.86
C SER A 46 19.82 -31.20 20.96
N ALA A 47 19.24 -32.06 20.12
CA ALA A 47 20.00 -32.97 19.26
C ALA A 47 20.80 -32.24 18.17
N PHE A 48 20.30 -31.13 17.64
CA PHE A 48 21.04 -30.28 16.71
C PHE A 48 22.09 -29.42 17.41
N GLY A 49 21.84 -29.03 18.67
CA GLY A 49 22.80 -28.28 19.50
C GLY A 49 24.07 -29.06 19.79
N GLU A 50 23.96 -30.31 20.23
CA GLU A 50 25.13 -31.16 20.48
C GLU A 50 25.94 -31.42 19.21
N LYS A 51 25.26 -31.63 18.07
CA LYS A 51 25.94 -31.82 16.77
C LYS A 51 26.69 -30.55 16.34
N LEU A 52 26.12 -29.36 16.58
CA LEU A 52 26.76 -28.08 16.27
C LEU A 52 27.98 -27.85 17.17
N VAL A 53 27.83 -28.05 18.48
CA VAL A 53 28.91 -27.86 19.46
C VAL A 53 30.07 -28.80 19.16
N ARG A 54 29.80 -30.09 18.95
CA ARG A 54 30.83 -31.06 18.54
C ARG A 54 31.53 -30.68 17.25
N GLY A 55 30.78 -30.25 16.22
CA GLY A 55 31.36 -29.81 14.95
C GLY A 55 32.21 -28.54 15.05
N MET A 56 31.95 -27.68 16.04
CA MET A 56 32.80 -26.53 16.37
C MET A 56 34.06 -26.96 17.13
N MET A 57 33.94 -27.86 18.11
CA MET A 57 35.08 -28.40 18.85
C MET A 57 36.05 -29.16 17.94
N GLU A 58 35.56 -29.97 16.99
CA GLU A 58 36.38 -30.66 15.98
C GLU A 58 37.17 -29.69 15.08
N ARG A 59 36.68 -28.45 14.93
CA ARG A 59 37.34 -27.37 14.17
C ARG A 59 38.26 -26.51 15.04
N GLY A 60 38.44 -26.88 16.30
CA GLY A 60 39.34 -26.22 17.25
C GLY A 60 38.77 -24.94 17.86
N TYR A 61 37.45 -24.84 17.99
CA TYR A 61 36.79 -23.79 18.78
C TYR A 61 36.57 -24.27 20.22
N ASP A 62 36.58 -23.32 21.16
CA ASP A 62 36.33 -23.63 22.57
C ASP A 62 34.87 -24.06 22.83
N GLU A 63 34.67 -24.95 23.80
CA GLU A 63 33.34 -25.49 24.11
C GLU A 63 32.40 -24.40 24.67
N GLU A 64 32.93 -23.47 25.49
CA GLU A 64 32.16 -22.36 26.04
C GLU A 64 31.64 -21.46 24.92
N PHE A 65 32.52 -21.15 23.95
CA PHE A 65 32.18 -20.37 22.77
C PHE A 65 31.12 -21.07 21.90
N ALA A 66 31.25 -22.38 21.68
CA ALA A 66 30.31 -23.16 20.89
C ALA A 66 28.91 -23.23 21.53
N ARG A 67 28.84 -23.43 22.85
CA ARG A 67 27.57 -23.44 23.60
C ARG A 67 26.89 -22.08 23.61
N LYS A 68 27.68 -20.99 23.76
CA LYS A 68 27.17 -19.62 23.68
C LYS A 68 26.60 -19.29 22.30
N THR A 69 27.28 -19.73 21.24
CA THR A 69 26.82 -19.57 19.85
C THR A 69 25.50 -20.30 19.60
N PHE A 70 25.35 -21.51 20.15
CA PHE A 70 24.09 -22.26 20.06
C PHE A 70 22.94 -21.56 20.80
N SER A 71 23.18 -21.06 22.01
CA SER A 71 22.17 -20.32 22.77
C SER A 71 21.68 -19.06 22.04
N GLN A 72 22.58 -18.35 21.33
CA GLN A 72 22.20 -17.23 20.48
C GLN A 72 21.31 -17.66 19.31
N LEU A 73 21.66 -18.76 18.63
CA LEU A 73 20.85 -19.33 17.54
C LEU A 73 19.45 -19.76 18.00
N GLU A 74 19.35 -20.34 19.19
CA GLU A 74 18.07 -20.74 19.80
C GLU A 74 17.18 -19.51 20.06
N GLY A 75 17.78 -18.41 20.55
CA GLY A 75 17.12 -17.11 20.65
C GLY A 75 16.61 -16.60 19.30
N PHE A 76 17.42 -16.69 18.24
CA PHE A 76 17.02 -16.32 16.88
C PHE A 76 15.92 -17.20 16.30
N GLY A 77 15.81 -18.48 16.68
CA GLY A 77 14.76 -19.38 16.18
C GLY A 77 13.34 -18.94 16.56
N SER A 78 13.19 -18.23 17.67
CA SER A 78 11.89 -17.76 18.18
C SER A 78 11.43 -16.43 17.57
N TYR A 79 12.35 -15.60 17.05
CA TYR A 79 12.06 -14.27 16.48
C TYR A 79 12.57 -14.08 15.03
N GLY A 80 13.15 -15.13 14.43
CA GLY A 80 13.74 -15.07 13.10
C GLY A 80 12.68 -14.90 12.02
N PHE A 81 12.81 -13.83 11.22
CA PHE A 81 11.91 -13.56 10.09
C PHE A 81 12.59 -13.94 8.76
N PRO A 82 11.88 -14.55 7.80
CA PRO A 82 12.48 -14.87 6.51
C PRO A 82 12.89 -13.61 5.74
N GLU A 83 14.18 -13.47 5.47
CA GLU A 83 14.73 -12.32 4.74
C GLU A 83 14.05 -12.11 3.38
N SER A 84 13.79 -13.18 2.63
CA SER A 84 13.12 -13.09 1.32
C SER A 84 11.72 -12.49 1.41
N HIS A 85 10.99 -12.78 2.50
CA HIS A 85 9.66 -12.23 2.75
C HIS A 85 9.73 -10.78 3.22
N ALA A 86 10.74 -10.44 4.05
CA ALA A 86 10.98 -9.05 4.44
C ALA A 86 11.35 -8.19 3.23
N ALA A 87 12.23 -8.70 2.35
CA ALA A 87 12.68 -7.99 1.16
C ALA A 87 11.53 -7.70 0.19
N SER A 88 10.62 -8.65 -0.02
CA SER A 88 9.47 -8.44 -0.92
C SER A 88 8.52 -7.35 -0.40
N PHE A 89 8.25 -7.30 0.91
CA PHE A 89 7.44 -6.23 1.49
C PHE A 89 8.16 -4.89 1.55
N ALA A 90 9.46 -4.90 1.86
CA ALA A 90 10.28 -3.70 1.90
C ALA A 90 10.32 -2.98 0.55
N LEU A 91 10.35 -3.74 -0.55
CA LEU A 91 10.32 -3.17 -1.91
C LEU A 91 9.03 -2.38 -2.17
N VAL A 92 7.87 -2.96 -1.83
CA VAL A 92 6.57 -2.30 -2.01
C VAL A 92 6.42 -1.10 -1.08
N ALA A 93 6.85 -1.23 0.18
CA ALA A 93 6.84 -0.14 1.15
C ALA A 93 7.73 1.03 0.70
N TYR A 94 8.92 0.73 0.18
CA TYR A 94 9.84 1.74 -0.34
C TYR A 94 9.28 2.44 -1.57
N ALA A 95 8.76 1.68 -2.55
CA ALA A 95 8.16 2.26 -3.75
C ALA A 95 6.96 3.16 -3.41
N SER A 96 6.09 2.72 -2.50
CA SER A 96 4.94 3.51 -2.03
C SER A 96 5.38 4.78 -1.29
N SER A 97 6.40 4.68 -0.44
CA SER A 97 6.95 5.82 0.30
C SER A 97 7.60 6.84 -0.64
N TRP A 98 8.31 6.37 -1.67
CA TRP A 98 8.89 7.22 -2.70
C TRP A 98 7.80 7.98 -3.46
N LEU A 99 6.73 7.30 -3.89
CA LEU A 99 5.59 7.94 -4.54
C LEU A 99 4.94 8.98 -3.64
N LYS A 100 4.71 8.65 -2.37
CA LYS A 100 4.13 9.60 -1.39
C LYS A 100 5.02 10.83 -1.17
N CYS A 101 6.35 10.67 -1.19
CA CYS A 101 7.29 11.77 -0.99
C CYS A 101 7.35 12.72 -2.20
N TRP A 102 7.39 12.17 -3.42
CA TRP A 102 7.65 12.95 -4.63
C TRP A 102 6.38 13.31 -5.41
N HIS A 103 5.38 12.43 -5.39
CA HIS A 103 4.12 12.55 -6.12
C HIS A 103 2.91 12.23 -5.23
N PRO A 104 2.70 12.98 -4.12
CA PRO A 104 1.57 12.75 -3.20
C PRO A 104 0.20 12.91 -3.89
N ASP A 105 0.13 13.72 -4.94
CA ASP A 105 -1.03 13.92 -5.82
C ASP A 105 -1.43 12.64 -6.56
N VAL A 106 -0.48 12.03 -7.28
CA VAL A 106 -0.68 10.77 -7.99
C VAL A 106 -0.96 9.64 -6.99
N PHE A 107 -0.22 9.61 -5.88
CA PHE A 107 -0.40 8.61 -4.85
C PHE A 107 -1.81 8.66 -4.23
N CYS A 108 -2.31 9.84 -3.90
CA CYS A 108 -3.67 10.04 -3.38
C CYS A 108 -4.74 9.56 -4.38
N ALA A 109 -4.66 10.02 -5.64
CA ALA A 109 -5.62 9.63 -6.67
C ALA A 109 -5.63 8.11 -6.91
N ALA A 110 -4.44 7.50 -7.01
CA ALA A 110 -4.31 6.05 -7.19
C ALA A 110 -4.86 5.27 -6.00
N LEU A 111 -4.56 5.71 -4.77
CA LEU A 111 -5.00 5.03 -3.55
C LEU A 111 -6.53 5.08 -3.38
N ILE A 112 -7.15 6.21 -3.70
CA ILE A 112 -8.62 6.33 -3.72
C ILE A 112 -9.22 5.45 -4.82
N ASN A 113 -8.61 5.43 -6.01
CA ASN A 113 -9.13 4.67 -7.14
C ASN A 113 -8.98 3.15 -6.97
N ALA A 114 -8.05 2.70 -6.11
CA ALA A 114 -7.85 1.29 -5.80
C ALA A 114 -8.75 0.76 -4.66
N GLN A 115 -9.59 1.60 -4.03
CA GLN A 115 -10.52 1.17 -2.98
C GLN A 115 -11.55 0.15 -3.50
N PRO A 116 -12.04 -0.78 -2.64
CA PRO A 116 -11.80 -0.89 -1.20
C PRO A 116 -10.52 -1.67 -0.83
N MET A 117 -9.56 -1.03 -0.15
CA MET A 117 -8.34 -1.68 0.36
C MET A 117 -8.35 -1.92 1.89
N GLY A 118 -9.46 -1.60 2.56
CA GLY A 118 -9.76 -2.01 3.94
C GLY A 118 -8.99 -1.32 5.08
N PHE A 119 -7.86 -0.66 4.81
CA PHE A 119 -7.01 -0.07 5.84
C PHE A 119 -7.18 1.44 6.06
N TYR A 120 -7.55 2.19 5.02
CA TYR A 120 -7.63 3.65 5.08
C TYR A 120 -8.96 4.14 4.51
N GLU A 121 -9.64 4.97 5.29
CA GLU A 121 -10.84 5.68 4.85
C GLU A 121 -10.45 6.75 3.81
N PRO A 122 -11.25 6.96 2.74
CA PRO A 122 -10.96 7.98 1.73
C PRO A 122 -10.71 9.38 2.32
N ALA A 123 -11.44 9.75 3.39
CA ALA A 123 -11.25 11.02 4.09
C ALA A 123 -9.85 11.17 4.72
N GLN A 124 -9.25 10.08 5.20
CA GLN A 124 -7.88 10.09 5.74
C GLN A 124 -6.86 10.28 4.63
N ILE A 125 -7.07 9.65 3.47
CA ILE A 125 -6.20 9.77 2.30
C ILE A 125 -6.22 11.20 1.77
N VAL A 126 -7.41 11.81 1.66
CA VAL A 126 -7.57 13.20 1.22
C VAL A 126 -6.89 14.16 2.20
N ARG A 127 -7.06 13.96 3.51
CA ARG A 127 -6.41 14.80 4.54
C ARG A 127 -4.89 14.71 4.43
N ASP A 128 -4.34 13.51 4.32
CA ASP A 128 -2.90 13.29 4.15
C ASP A 128 -2.38 14.03 2.91
N ALA A 129 -3.08 13.97 1.78
CA ALA A 129 -2.70 14.70 0.57
C ALA A 129 -2.70 16.24 0.78
N ILE A 130 -3.69 16.79 1.48
CA ILE A 130 -3.74 18.22 1.83
C ILE A 130 -2.53 18.60 2.70
N GLU A 131 -2.18 17.78 3.68
CA GLU A 131 -1.01 17.99 4.54
C GLU A 131 0.32 17.94 3.76
N HIS A 132 0.36 17.18 2.65
CA HIS A 132 1.50 17.15 1.72
C HIS A 132 1.49 18.32 0.70
N GLY A 133 0.55 19.26 0.82
CA GLY A 133 0.42 20.42 -0.04
C GLY A 133 -0.14 20.10 -1.43
N VAL A 134 -1.00 19.08 -1.53
CA VAL A 134 -1.75 18.77 -2.76
C VAL A 134 -3.04 19.58 -2.78
N GLU A 135 -3.33 20.21 -3.92
CA GLU A 135 -4.60 20.88 -4.15
C GLU A 135 -5.68 19.82 -4.40
N ILE A 136 -6.65 19.72 -3.49
CA ILE A 136 -7.80 18.82 -3.64
C ILE A 136 -8.99 19.63 -4.14
N ARG A 137 -9.58 19.20 -5.26
CA ARG A 137 -10.79 19.79 -5.82
C ARG A 137 -11.98 18.86 -5.57
N PRO A 138 -13.10 19.37 -5.03
CA PRO A 138 -14.26 18.55 -4.71
C PRO A 138 -14.88 17.93 -5.96
N VAL A 139 -15.83 17.02 -5.78
CA VAL A 139 -16.61 16.47 -6.88
C VAL A 139 -17.34 17.61 -7.59
N ASP A 140 -17.25 17.68 -8.92
CA ASP A 140 -17.97 18.66 -9.74
C ASP A 140 -18.68 17.91 -10.87
N ILE A 141 -19.99 18.13 -11.02
CA ILE A 141 -20.80 17.46 -12.04
C ILE A 141 -20.28 17.69 -13.48
N ASN A 142 -19.66 18.86 -13.71
CA ASN A 142 -19.17 19.27 -15.02
C ASN A 142 -17.75 18.83 -15.32
N THR A 143 -16.96 18.46 -14.31
CA THR A 143 -15.54 18.11 -14.48
C THR A 143 -15.24 16.67 -14.05
N SER A 144 -15.76 16.24 -12.90
CA SER A 144 -15.49 14.93 -12.32
C SER A 144 -15.89 13.78 -13.26
N ARG A 145 -15.15 12.68 -13.12
CA ARG A 145 -15.45 11.37 -13.69
C ARG A 145 -15.82 10.41 -12.56
N TYR A 146 -15.99 9.14 -12.89
CA TYR A 146 -16.19 8.10 -11.88
C TYR A 146 -14.99 8.02 -10.92
N ASP A 147 -13.80 7.86 -11.49
CA ASP A 147 -12.54 7.87 -10.76
C ASP A 147 -12.01 9.28 -10.53
N CYS A 148 -11.14 9.41 -9.52
CA CYS A 148 -10.41 10.64 -9.27
C CYS A 148 -9.43 10.90 -10.42
N THR A 149 -9.36 12.17 -10.86
CA THR A 149 -8.53 12.58 -11.99
C THR A 149 -7.51 13.63 -11.58
N LEU A 150 -6.40 13.70 -12.31
CA LEU A 150 -5.36 14.70 -12.12
C LEU A 150 -5.61 15.87 -13.08
N GLU A 151 -5.71 17.08 -12.54
CA GLU A 151 -5.88 18.33 -13.27
C GLU A 151 -4.63 19.19 -13.09
N PRO A 152 -4.28 20.09 -14.04
CA PRO A 152 -3.20 21.04 -13.84
C PRO A 152 -3.43 21.88 -12.56
N ALA A 153 -2.45 21.90 -11.66
CA ALA A 153 -2.44 22.76 -10.49
C ALA A 153 -1.82 24.12 -10.82
N ALA A 154 -2.03 25.09 -9.92
CA ALA A 154 -1.32 26.37 -9.99
C ALA A 154 0.18 26.24 -9.65
N ALA A 155 0.57 25.20 -8.92
CA ALA A 155 1.96 24.93 -8.55
C ALA A 155 2.68 24.12 -9.63
N GLU A 156 3.86 24.56 -10.05
CA GLU A 156 4.70 23.85 -11.01
C GLU A 156 5.12 22.47 -10.47
N GLY A 157 5.01 21.45 -11.33
CA GLY A 157 5.43 20.08 -11.01
C GLY A 157 4.45 19.24 -10.19
N ARG A 158 3.24 19.74 -9.90
CA ARG A 158 2.18 18.99 -9.20
C ARG A 158 0.84 19.10 -9.91
N PHE A 159 0.00 18.09 -9.74
CA PHE A 159 -1.39 18.09 -10.18
C PHE A 159 -2.34 18.35 -9.01
N ALA A 160 -3.48 18.96 -9.33
CA ALA A 160 -4.61 19.04 -8.45
C ALA A 160 -5.42 17.74 -8.58
N VAL A 161 -5.82 17.15 -7.46
CA VAL A 161 -6.62 15.92 -7.46
C VAL A 161 -8.09 16.31 -7.46
N ARG A 162 -8.79 16.00 -8.56
CA ARG A 162 -10.24 16.09 -8.65
C ARG A 162 -10.86 14.84 -8.09
N LEU A 163 -11.71 14.99 -7.07
CA LEU A 163 -12.47 13.89 -6.51
C LEU A 163 -13.49 13.35 -7.52
N GLY A 164 -13.55 12.02 -7.64
CA GLY A 164 -14.47 11.31 -8.52
C GLY A 164 -15.82 10.99 -7.86
N PHE A 165 -16.81 10.68 -8.69
CA PHE A 165 -18.16 10.28 -8.24
C PHE A 165 -18.17 9.03 -7.36
N ARG A 166 -17.14 8.19 -7.43
CA ARG A 166 -17.00 7.02 -6.55
C ARG A 166 -16.99 7.34 -5.05
N LEU A 167 -16.69 8.57 -4.68
CA LEU A 167 -16.71 9.04 -3.29
C LEU A 167 -18.10 9.49 -2.83
N VAL A 168 -19.07 9.62 -3.75
CA VAL A 168 -20.44 9.99 -3.42
C VAL A 168 -21.16 8.76 -2.86
N LEU A 169 -21.56 8.85 -1.59
CA LEU A 169 -22.18 7.73 -0.89
C LEU A 169 -23.45 7.25 -1.60
N GLY A 170 -23.52 5.96 -1.90
CA GLY A 170 -24.67 5.33 -2.54
C GLY A 170 -24.82 5.62 -4.04
N MET A 171 -23.86 6.30 -4.66
CA MET A 171 -23.84 6.51 -6.11
C MET A 171 -23.50 5.22 -6.84
N LYS A 172 -24.30 4.87 -7.85
CA LYS A 172 -24.06 3.68 -8.67
C LYS A 172 -23.18 4.01 -9.86
N ASP A 173 -22.33 3.07 -10.26
CA ASP A 173 -21.45 3.20 -11.44
C ASP A 173 -22.21 3.56 -12.71
N ALA A 174 -23.39 2.94 -12.90
CA ALA A 174 -24.27 3.23 -14.04
C ALA A 174 -24.78 4.68 -14.04
N GLU A 175 -25.08 5.25 -12.88
CA GLU A 175 -25.55 6.64 -12.75
C GLU A 175 -24.40 7.63 -13.01
N ALA A 176 -23.20 7.33 -12.50
CA ALA A 176 -22.01 8.09 -12.80
C ALA A 176 -21.65 8.05 -14.29
N ALA A 177 -21.73 6.87 -14.92
CA ALA A 177 -21.51 6.71 -16.35
C ALA A 177 -22.55 7.47 -17.18
N ALA A 178 -23.82 7.47 -16.76
CA ALA A 178 -24.89 8.22 -17.41
C ALA A 178 -24.65 9.74 -17.34
N LEU A 179 -24.17 10.27 -16.21
CA LEU A 179 -23.78 11.68 -16.09
C LEU A 179 -22.62 12.05 -17.01
N VAL A 180 -21.56 11.24 -17.00
CA VAL A 180 -20.38 11.47 -17.86
C VAL A 180 -20.77 11.39 -19.34
N SER A 181 -21.64 10.45 -19.71
CA SER A 181 -22.12 10.28 -21.09
C SER A 181 -23.06 11.41 -21.51
N GLY A 182 -24.03 11.78 -20.66
CA GLY A 182 -24.97 12.87 -20.90
C GLY A 182 -24.28 14.25 -21.02
N ARG A 183 -23.13 14.41 -20.34
CA ARG A 183 -22.28 15.59 -20.51
C ARG A 183 -21.70 15.68 -21.92
N ALA A 184 -21.30 14.58 -22.56
CA ALA A 184 -20.83 14.56 -23.96
C ALA A 184 -19.82 15.68 -24.34
N GLY A 185 -19.02 16.16 -23.38
CA GLY A 185 -18.07 17.28 -23.56
C GLY A 185 -18.66 18.69 -23.43
N VAL A 186 -19.99 18.83 -23.34
CA VAL A 186 -20.68 20.11 -23.10
C VAL A 186 -21.11 20.19 -21.63
N PRO A 187 -20.65 21.18 -20.85
CA PRO A 187 -21.08 21.37 -19.46
C PRO A 187 -22.61 21.45 -19.34
N PHE A 188 -23.14 20.99 -18.21
CA PHE A 188 -24.52 21.23 -17.84
C PHE A 188 -24.70 22.67 -17.38
N GLU A 189 -25.79 23.29 -17.83
CA GLU A 189 -26.14 24.67 -17.46
C GLU A 189 -26.93 24.73 -16.16
N ASP A 190 -27.85 23.79 -15.97
CA ASP A 190 -28.66 23.68 -14.76
C ASP A 190 -29.02 22.23 -14.38
N VAL A 191 -29.71 22.09 -13.25
CA VAL A 191 -30.13 20.77 -12.73
C VAL A 191 -31.15 20.09 -13.65
N GLU A 192 -31.98 20.86 -14.35
CA GLU A 192 -32.95 20.32 -15.32
C GLU A 192 -32.23 19.77 -16.55
N ASP A 193 -31.19 20.46 -17.03
CA ASP A 193 -30.32 20.02 -18.12
C ASP A 193 -29.59 18.72 -17.75
N VAL A 194 -29.08 18.62 -16.53
CA VAL A 194 -28.50 17.37 -15.99
C VAL A 194 -29.52 16.25 -16.09
N TRP A 195 -30.73 16.46 -15.54
CA TRP A 195 -31.77 15.43 -15.51
C TRP A 195 -32.18 14.99 -16.92
N ARG A 196 -32.40 15.95 -17.83
CA ARG A 196 -32.83 15.70 -19.21
C ARG A 196 -31.80 14.95 -20.03
N ARG A 197 -30.50 15.28 -19.87
CA ARG A 197 -29.42 14.72 -20.68
C ARG A 197 -28.84 13.41 -20.12
N SER A 198 -28.76 13.28 -18.80
CA SER A 198 -28.19 12.09 -18.15
C SER A 198 -29.25 11.04 -17.80
N GLY A 199 -30.52 11.42 -17.66
CA GLY A 199 -31.61 10.50 -17.31
C GLY A 199 -31.48 9.87 -15.91
N VAL A 200 -30.62 10.43 -15.04
CA VAL A 200 -30.44 9.90 -13.68
C VAL A 200 -31.67 10.11 -12.80
N HIS A 201 -31.82 9.24 -11.81
CA HIS A 201 -32.89 9.37 -10.83
C HIS A 201 -32.72 10.63 -9.98
N VAL A 202 -33.83 11.21 -9.52
CA VAL A 202 -33.83 12.36 -8.61
C VAL A 202 -33.03 12.08 -7.33
N SER A 203 -33.05 10.83 -6.84
CA SER A 203 -32.24 10.42 -5.69
C SER A 203 -30.73 10.62 -5.91
N THR A 204 -30.25 10.46 -7.14
CA THR A 204 -28.84 10.69 -7.50
C THR A 204 -28.53 12.19 -7.47
N LEU A 205 -29.44 13.02 -7.96
CA LEU A 205 -29.30 14.49 -7.89
C LEU A 205 -29.28 14.98 -6.45
N VAL A 206 -30.11 14.41 -5.57
CA VAL A 206 -30.10 14.71 -4.13
C VAL A 206 -28.76 14.33 -3.50
N ARG A 207 -28.24 13.13 -3.78
CA ARG A 207 -26.93 12.68 -3.27
C ARG A 207 -25.77 13.56 -3.76
N LEU A 208 -25.81 14.00 -5.01
CA LEU A 208 -24.83 14.93 -5.55
C LEU A 208 -24.91 16.29 -4.86
N ALA A 209 -26.12 16.78 -4.56
CA ALA A 209 -26.31 18.00 -3.78
C ALA A 209 -25.80 17.85 -2.33
N GLU A 210 -26.05 16.70 -1.68
CA GLU A 210 -25.54 16.39 -0.33
C GLU A 210 -24.01 16.25 -0.29
N ALA A 211 -23.39 15.83 -1.39
CA ALA A 211 -21.94 15.73 -1.55
C ALA A 211 -21.30 17.07 -1.97
N ASP A 212 -22.04 18.18 -1.92
CA ASP A 212 -21.64 19.51 -2.38
C ASP A 212 -21.07 19.51 -3.81
N ALA A 213 -21.53 18.57 -4.68
CA ALA A 213 -21.13 18.47 -6.08
C ALA A 213 -21.79 19.54 -6.96
N SER A 214 -21.83 20.77 -6.46
CA SER A 214 -22.32 21.92 -7.18
C SER A 214 -21.34 22.29 -8.30
N PRO A 215 -21.83 22.70 -9.48
CA PRO A 215 -20.94 23.13 -10.54
C PRO A 215 -20.19 24.39 -10.10
N SER A 216 -18.87 24.39 -10.28
CA SER A 216 -18.02 25.57 -10.07
C SER A 216 -18.46 26.82 -10.86
N ARG A 217 -19.38 26.67 -11.84
CA ARG A 217 -19.95 27.74 -12.68
C ARG A 217 -21.46 27.98 -12.53
N MET A 218 -22.19 27.22 -11.72
CA MET A 218 -23.61 27.54 -11.47
C MET A 218 -23.70 28.56 -10.36
N ALA A 219 -23.89 29.83 -10.74
CA ALA A 219 -24.46 30.79 -9.82
C ALA A 219 -25.82 30.23 -9.37
N CYS A 220 -25.96 29.98 -8.06
CA CYS A 220 -27.24 29.65 -7.47
C CYS A 220 -28.20 30.81 -7.79
N ARG A 221 -29.07 30.66 -8.80
CA ARG A 221 -30.18 31.60 -8.98
C ARG A 221 -31.08 31.40 -7.75
N PRO A 222 -31.31 32.44 -6.93
CA PRO A 222 -32.23 32.30 -5.81
C PRO A 222 -33.60 31.90 -6.36
N TYR A 223 -34.14 30.81 -5.80
CA TYR A 223 -35.50 30.36 -6.04
C TYR A 223 -36.47 31.49 -5.65
N SER A 224 -36.89 32.30 -6.61
CA SER A 224 -37.96 33.27 -6.39
C SER A 224 -39.26 32.49 -6.26
N ARG A 225 -39.74 32.31 -5.03
CA ARG A 225 -41.15 31.96 -4.79
C ARG A 225 -42.00 33.06 -5.45
N ALA A 226 -42.56 32.76 -6.62
CA ALA A 226 -43.64 33.56 -7.17
C ALA A 226 -44.79 33.51 -6.16
N GLY A 227 -45.01 34.65 -5.50
CA GLY A 227 -46.08 34.83 -4.54
C GLY A 227 -47.43 34.64 -5.23
N SER A 228 -48.27 33.86 -4.59
CA SER A 228 -49.72 33.85 -4.80
C SER A 228 -50.28 35.26 -4.65
N ARG A 229 -50.95 35.75 -5.68
CA ARG A 229 -52.16 36.58 -5.58
C ARG A 229 -53.11 36.20 -6.70
#